data_AF-A0A645H5Y8-F1
#
_entry.id   AF-A0A645H5Y8-F1
#
_cell.length_a   1.000
_cell.length_b   1.000
_cell.length_c   1.000
_cell.angle_alpha   90.00
_cell.angle_beta   90.00
_cell.angle_gamma   90.00
#
_symmetry.space_group_name_H-M   'P 1'
#
loop_
_entity.id
_entity.type
_entity.pdbx_description
1 polymer ?
#
loop_
_entity_poly.entity_id
_entity_poly.type
_entity_poly.pdbx_seq_one_letter_code
_entity_poly.pdbx_strand_id
1 'polypeptide(L)'
;MHGTDKTVITQKDTTIHAVSALLPKLRIGSCIILVVYSGHPGGMEEKQALLDYVSGLNQALYKVLQYGFINQINHPPILIAIEKKKTPYMK
;
A
#
# COMPACT_ATOMS: atom_id res chain seq x y z
N MET A 1 4.22 -0.38 -30.22
CA MET A 1 4.58 -1.50 -29.34
C MET A 1 5.80 -1.08 -28.53
N HIS A 2 5.62 -0.48 -27.35
CA HIS A 2 6.75 -0.19 -26.47
C HIS A 2 6.90 -1.36 -25.51
N GLY A 3 8.00 -2.09 -25.66
CA GLY A 3 8.34 -3.22 -24.82
C GLY A 3 8.70 -2.73 -23.43
N THR A 4 7.77 -2.91 -22.49
CA THR A 4 8.09 -2.85 -21.06
C THR A 4 8.97 -4.05 -20.75
N ASP A 5 10.24 -3.79 -20.47
CA ASP A 5 11.19 -4.78 -20.01
C ASP A 5 10.65 -5.41 -18.71
N LYS A 6 10.28 -6.70 -18.77
CA LYS A 6 9.62 -7.42 -17.65
C LYS A 6 10.58 -7.77 -16.50
N THR A 7 11.78 -7.20 -16.52
CA THR A 7 12.87 -7.42 -15.57
C THR A 7 12.89 -6.43 -14.42
N VAL A 8 12.10 -5.35 -14.47
CA VAL A 8 11.91 -4.44 -13.32
C VAL A 8 10.86 -5.05 -12.39
N ILE A 9 11.27 -6.07 -11.65
CA ILE A 9 10.50 -6.62 -10.54
C ILE A 9 10.73 -5.67 -9.37
N THR A 10 9.66 -5.06 -8.84
CA THR A 10 9.71 -4.31 -7.58
C THR A 10 10.23 -5.25 -6.50
N GLN A 11 11.47 -5.10 -6.05
CA GLN A 11 11.94 -5.81 -4.87
C GLN A 11 11.03 -5.41 -3.70
N LYS A 12 10.45 -6.39 -2.99
CA LYS A 12 9.47 -6.22 -1.90
C LYS A 12 9.81 -5.08 -0.94
N ASP A 13 11.10 -4.95 -0.64
CA ASP A 13 11.64 -3.91 0.24
C ASP A 13 11.45 -2.50 -0.30
N THR A 14 11.48 -2.28 -1.61
CA THR A 14 11.45 -0.94 -2.22
C THR A 14 10.12 -0.21 -2.02
N THR A 15 8.98 -0.91 -2.12
CA THR A 15 7.66 -0.29 -1.94
C THR A 15 7.43 0.13 -0.49
N ILE A 16 7.76 -0.73 0.47
CA ILE A 16 7.64 -0.41 1.90
C ILE A 16 8.59 0.73 2.28
N HIS A 17 9.84 0.71 1.78
CA HIS A 17 10.77 1.82 1.97
C HIS A 17 10.24 3.14 1.37
N ALA A 18 9.67 3.10 0.17
CA ALA A 18 9.09 4.30 -0.45
C ALA A 18 7.91 4.84 0.36
N VAL A 19 6.96 3.98 0.75
CA VAL A 19 5.81 4.37 1.57
C VAL A 19 6.28 4.95 2.91
N SER A 20 7.18 4.27 3.61
CA SER A 20 7.69 4.73 4.91
C SER A 20 8.40 6.09 4.83
N ALA A 21 9.14 6.34 3.75
CA ALA A 21 9.78 7.63 3.50
C ALA A 21 8.78 8.75 3.11
N LEU A 22 7.65 8.40 2.50
CA LEU A 22 6.63 9.35 2.03
C LEU A 22 5.65 9.75 3.14
N LEU A 23 5.22 8.81 3.99
CA LEU A 23 4.24 9.04 5.06
C LEU A 23 4.53 10.27 5.94
N PRO A 24 5.74 10.48 6.49
CA PRO A 24 6.02 11.66 7.31
C PRO A 24 5.97 12.96 6.50
N LYS A 25 6.28 12.91 5.19
CA LYS A 25 6.30 14.07 4.28
C LYS A 25 4.92 14.45 3.75
N LEU A 26 3.91 13.61 3.94
CA LEU A 26 2.54 13.93 3.53
C LEU A 26 2.05 15.21 4.21
N ARG A 27 1.31 16.01 3.42
CA ARG A 27 0.52 17.11 3.97
C ARG A 27 -0.58 16.53 4.84
N ILE A 28 -0.88 17.21 5.93
CA ILE A 28 -1.98 16.84 6.82
C ILE A 28 -3.31 16.84 6.03
N GLY A 29 -4.10 15.78 6.16
CA GLY A 29 -5.36 15.56 5.42
C GLY A 29 -5.19 15.06 3.99
N SER A 30 -3.96 14.76 3.55
CA SER A 30 -3.70 14.14 2.22
C SER A 30 -3.63 12.62 2.31
N CYS A 31 -3.73 11.98 1.14
CA CYS A 31 -3.84 10.53 1.02
C CYS A 31 -2.84 9.96 0.00
N ILE A 32 -2.26 8.79 0.30
CA ILE A 32 -1.57 7.93 -0.65
C ILE A 32 -2.52 6.82 -1.08
N ILE A 33 -2.62 6.59 -2.39
CA ILE A 33 -3.35 5.45 -2.95
C ILE A 33 -2.35 4.47 -3.55
N LEU A 34 -2.43 3.21 -3.12
CA LEU A 34 -1.64 2.09 -3.63
C LEU A 34 -2.59 1.10 -4.29
N VAL A 35 -2.30 0.70 -5.52
CA VAL A 35 -2.99 -0.40 -6.21
C VAL A 35 -2.01 -1.57 -6.28
N VAL A 36 -2.36 -2.68 -5.63
CA VAL A 36 -1.48 -3.83 -5.45
C VAL A 36 -1.94 -4.97 -6.36
N TYR A 37 -1.08 -5.38 -7.28
CA TYR A 37 -1.28 -6.50 -8.19
C TYR A 37 -0.49 -7.70 -7.68
N SER A 38 -1.16 -8.73 -7.13
CA SER A 38 -0.49 -9.89 -6.53
C SER A 38 -0.51 -11.16 -7.40
N GLY A 39 -0.88 -11.04 -8.67
CA GLY A 39 -1.04 -12.17 -9.60
C GLY A 39 0.24 -12.71 -10.24
N HIS A 40 1.42 -12.28 -9.78
CA HIS A 40 2.73 -12.73 -10.29
C HIS A 40 3.52 -13.50 -9.21
N PRO A 41 4.53 -14.31 -9.60
CA PRO A 41 5.42 -14.96 -8.62
C PRO A 41 5.99 -13.95 -7.62
N GLY A 42 5.91 -14.24 -6.33
CA GLY A 42 6.34 -13.34 -5.26
C GLY A 42 5.35 -12.23 -4.86
N GLY A 43 4.30 -12.00 -5.66
CA GLY A 43 3.37 -10.89 -5.48
C GLY A 43 2.42 -11.05 -4.29
N MET A 44 2.12 -12.29 -3.89
CA MET A 44 1.30 -12.55 -2.69
C MET A 44 2.07 -12.22 -1.42
N GLU A 45 3.35 -12.57 -1.35
CA GLU A 45 4.23 -12.23 -0.23
C GLU A 45 4.49 -10.73 -0.16
N GLU A 46 4.65 -10.05 -1.30
CA GLU A 46 4.75 -8.58 -1.36
C GLU A 46 3.51 -7.91 -0.80
N LYS A 47 2.33 -8.35 -1.26
CA LYS A 47 1.04 -7.87 -0.77
C LYS A 47 0.93 -8.08 0.75
N GLN A 48 1.28 -9.26 1.25
CA GLN A 48 1.19 -9.55 2.68
C GLN A 48 2.12 -8.67 3.51
N ALA A 49 3.40 -8.54 3.10
CA ALA A 49 4.36 -7.67 3.78
C ALA A 49 3.89 -6.20 3.81
N LEU A 50 3.30 -5.72 2.70
CA LEU A 50 2.73 -4.37 2.65
C LEU A 50 1.54 -4.22 3.60
N LEU A 51 0.62 -5.19 3.63
CA LEU A 51 -0.54 -5.20 4.53
C LEU A 51 -0.12 -5.22 6.01
N ASP A 52 0.85 -6.06 6.36
CA ASP A 52 1.39 -6.15 7.72
C ASP A 52 2.03 -4.81 8.13
N TYR A 53 2.81 -4.19 7.23
CA TYR A 53 3.39 -2.87 7.47
C TYR A 53 2.33 -1.77 7.67
N VAL A 54 1.37 -1.63 6.75
CA VAL A 54 0.40 -0.52 6.80
C VAL A 54 -0.63 -0.70 7.91
N SER A 55 -0.96 -1.93 8.28
CA SER A 55 -1.87 -2.21 9.41
C SER A 55 -1.24 -1.87 10.77
N GLY A 56 0.08 -1.89 10.88
CA GLY A 56 0.83 -1.48 12.07
C GLY A 56 1.03 0.04 12.22
N LEU A 57 0.58 0.86 11.26
CA LEU A 57 0.73 2.31 11.34
C LEU A 57 -0.05 2.88 12.54
N ASN A 58 0.54 3.87 13.22
CA ASN A 58 -0.09 4.51 14.37
C ASN A 58 -1.42 5.16 13.96
N GLN A 59 -2.54 4.58 14.41
CA GLN A 59 -3.90 5.04 14.11
C GLN A 59 -4.22 6.47 14.60
N ALA A 60 -3.43 7.01 15.54
CA ALA A 60 -3.56 8.40 15.95
C ALA A 60 -3.12 9.35 14.82
N LEU A 61 -2.15 8.93 14.00
CA LEU A 61 -1.53 9.72 12.94
C LEU A 61 -2.09 9.40 11.54
N TYR A 62 -2.42 8.14 11.28
CA TYR A 62 -2.85 7.68 9.95
C TYR A 62 -4.17 6.92 10.00
N LYS A 63 -4.96 7.00 8.93
CA LYS A 63 -6.05 6.05 8.66
C LYS A 63 -5.66 5.19 7.47
N VAL A 64 -5.96 3.91 7.54
CA VAL A 64 -5.69 2.96 6.45
C VAL A 64 -7.00 2.27 6.07
N LEU A 65 -7.33 2.30 4.79
CA LEU A 65 -8.47 1.61 4.20
C LEU A 65 -7.95 0.59 3.19
N GLN A 66 -8.47 -0.63 3.25
CA GLN A 66 -8.34 -1.61 2.19
C GLN A 66 -9.67 -1.78 1.46
N TYR A 67 -9.64 -1.75 0.14
CA TYR A 67 -10.79 -1.99 -0.74
C TYR A 67 -10.42 -3.03 -1.80
N GLY A 68 -11.29 -4.02 -2.00
CA GLY A 68 -11.04 -5.05 -3.00
C GLY A 68 -12.22 -6.02 -3.16
N PHE A 69 -12.21 -6.75 -4.27
CA PHE A 69 -13.19 -7.79 -4.55
C PHE A 69 -12.94 -9.03 -3.67
N ILE A 70 -13.99 -9.57 -3.06
CA ILE A 70 -13.90 -10.70 -2.12
C ILE A 70 -14.36 -12.05 -2.69
N ASN A 71 -14.90 -12.05 -3.92
CA ASN A 71 -15.43 -13.25 -4.58
C ASN A 71 -14.75 -13.55 -5.93
N GLN A 72 -13.65 -12.87 -6.28
CA GLN A 72 -12.90 -13.17 -7.51
C GLN A 72 -11.70 -14.09 -7.21
N ILE A 73 -11.54 -15.13 -8.02
CA ILE A 73 -10.62 -16.24 -7.77
C ILE A 73 -9.17 -15.88 -8.16
N ASN A 74 -8.97 -15.10 -9.22
CA ASN A 74 -7.65 -14.88 -9.83
C ASN A 74 -6.86 -13.74 -9.18
N HIS A 75 -6.86 -13.67 -7.85
CA HIS A 75 -6.10 -12.68 -7.07
C HIS A 75 -6.30 -11.24 -7.60
N PRO A 76 -7.53 -10.71 -7.57
CA PRO A 76 -7.81 -9.39 -8.09
C PRO A 76 -6.95 -8.32 -7.39
N PRO A 77 -6.66 -7.21 -8.07
CA PRO A 77 -5.96 -6.11 -7.45
C PRO A 77 -6.72 -5.59 -6.22
N ILE A 78 -5.98 -5.17 -5.20
CA ILE A 78 -6.54 -4.46 -4.06
C ILE A 78 -6.08 -3.00 -4.06
N LEU A 79 -6.92 -2.13 -3.52
CA LEU A 79 -6.58 -0.74 -3.26
C LEU A 79 -6.31 -0.56 -1.75
N ILE A 80 -5.21 0.10 -1.42
CA ILE A 80 -4.89 0.57 -0.08
C ILE A 80 -4.84 2.09 -0.12
N ALA A 81 -5.64 2.74 0.72
CA ALA A 81 -5.62 4.18 0.91
C ALA A 81 -5.08 4.52 2.29
N ILE A 82 -4.06 5.38 2.36
CA ILE A 82 -3.44 5.83 3.61
C ILE A 82 -3.58 7.34 3.73
N GLU A 83 -4.43 7.80 4.65
CA GLU A 83 -4.66 9.22 4.93
C GLU A 83 -3.83 9.67 6.14
N LYS A 84 -3.12 10.80 6.04
CA LYS A 84 -2.52 11.46 7.21
C LYS A 84 -3.56 12.32 7.91
N LYS A 85 -3.86 12.03 9.17
CA LYS A 85 -4.95 12.65 9.92
C LYS A 85 -4.70 14.14 10.21
N LYS A 86 -5.80 14.91 10.22
CA LYS A 86 -5.81 16.34 10.58
C LYS A 86 -5.48 16.63 12.04
N THR A 87 -5.78 15.68 12.93
CA THR A 87 -5.56 15.82 14.37
C THR A 87 -5.42 14.42 14.98
N PRO A 88 -4.51 14.21 15.95
CA PRO A 88 -4.58 13.05 16.82
C PRO A 88 -5.94 13.05 17.51
N TYR A 89 -6.56 11.87 17.66
CA TYR A 89 -7.75 11.77 18.50
C TYR A 89 -7.30 12.10 19.92
N MET A 90 -7.63 13.30 20.42
CA MET A 90 -7.57 13.56 21.85
C MET A 90 -8.77 12.82 22.43
N LYS A 91 -8.50 11.69 23.09
CA LYS A 91 -9.46 11.05 23.99
C LYS A 91 -9.59 11.90 25.25
#